data_AF-A0A536XG97-F1
#
_entry.id   AF-A0A536XG97-F1
#
_cell.length_a   1.000
_cell.length_b   1.000
_cell.length_c   1.000
_cell.angle_alpha   90.00
_cell.angle_beta   90.00
_cell.angle_gamma   90.00
#
_symmetry.space_group_name_H-M   'P 1'
#
loop_
_entity.id
_entity.type
_entity.pdbx_description
1 polymer ?
#
loop_
_entity_poly.entity_id
_entity_poly.type
_entity_poly.pdbx_seq_one_letter_code
_entity_poly.pdbx_strand_id
1 'polypeptide(L)' 'MARVLFICLLLGLPSVLVAQGRELPDFTELAERQGPTVVNISTTQVRERRASPQIPNLEEDDPLYDFFRRFIPRPPGPG' A
#
# COMPACT_ATOMS: atom_id res chain seq x y z
N MET A 1 -23.66 23.27 -55.44
CA MET A 1 -23.45 23.18 -53.98
C MET A 1 -24.07 21.91 -53.38
N ALA A 2 -25.38 21.69 -53.50
CA ALA A 2 -26.05 20.49 -52.95
C ALA A 2 -25.48 19.14 -53.45
N ARG A 3 -25.08 19.06 -54.73
CA ARG A 3 -24.47 17.85 -55.32
C ARG A 3 -23.08 17.52 -54.74
N VAL A 4 -22.28 18.54 -54.46
CA VAL A 4 -20.96 18.38 -53.85
C VAL A 4 -21.09 17.97 -52.38
N LEU A 5 -22.03 18.59 -51.66
CA LEU A 5 -22.37 18.21 -50.29
C LEU A 5 -22.82 16.75 -50.20
N PHE A 6 -23.64 16.29 -51.14
CA PHE A 6 -24.13 14.91 -51.19
C PHE A 6 -23.01 13.90 -51.49
N ILE A 7 -22.07 14.25 -52.37
CA ILE A 7 -20.89 13.44 -52.67
C ILE A 7 -19.95 13.38 -51.45
N CYS A 8 -19.71 14.50 -50.78
CA CYS A 8 -18.92 14.54 -49.54
C CYS A 8 -19.58 13.71 -48.42
N LEU A 9 -20.92 13.76 -48.32
CA LEU A 9 -21.67 12.96 -47.35
C LEU A 9 -21.54 11.46 -47.65
N LEU A 10 -21.74 11.05 -48.91
CA LEU A 10 -21.61 9.65 -49.35
C LEU A 10 -20.18 9.10 -49.20
N LEU A 11 -19.16 9.92 -49.46
CA LEU A 11 -17.75 9.52 -49.35
C LEU A 11 -17.21 9.56 -47.91
N GLY A 12 -17.77 10.37 -47.01
CA GLY A 12 -17.33 10.52 -45.62
C GLY A 12 -18.00 9.58 -44.61
N LEU A 13 -19.16 9.00 -44.95
CA LEU A 13 -19.90 8.06 -44.11
C LEU A 13 -19.15 6.75 -43.72
N PRO A 14 -18.35 6.09 -44.60
CA PRO A 14 -17.73 4.81 -44.24
C PRO A 14 -16.62 4.96 -43.18
N SER A 15 -16.08 6.16 -42.96
CA SER A 15 -15.02 6.42 -41.98
C SER A 15 -15.50 6.30 -40.52
N VAL A 16 -16.81 6.37 -40.26
CA VAL A 16 -17.39 6.35 -38.90
C VAL A 16 -17.62 4.91 -38.38
N LEU A 17 -17.56 3.89 -39.26
CA LEU A 17 -17.82 2.48 -38.92
C LEU A 17 -16.61 1.73 -38.33
N VAL A 18 -15.43 2.36 -38.28
CA VAL A 18 -14.19 1.74 -37.75
C VAL A 18 -13.95 2.07 -36.26
N ALA A 19 -15.00 2.44 -35.53
CA ALA A 19 -15.00 2.44 -34.07
C ALA A 19 -15.35 1.03 -33.56
N GLN A 20 -14.58 0.02 -33.98
CA GLN A 20 -14.65 -1.32 -33.38
C GLN A 20 -14.11 -1.18 -31.96
N GLY A 21 -14.99 -1.18 -30.95
CA GLY A 21 -14.58 -1.22 -29.55
C GLY A 21 -13.63 -2.40 -29.39
N ARG A 22 -12.38 -2.14 -28.97
CA ARG A 22 -11.43 -3.20 -28.68
C ARG A 22 -12.08 -4.12 -27.67
N GLU A 23 -12.34 -5.36 -28.05
CA GLU A 23 -12.73 -6.39 -27.10
C GLU A 23 -11.68 -6.43 -25.99
N LEU A 24 -12.15 -6.50 -24.76
CA LEU A 24 -11.27 -6.57 -23.61
C LEU A 24 -10.48 -7.89 -23.70
N PRO A 25 -9.17 -7.88 -23.43
CA PRO A 25 -8.39 -9.11 -23.39
C PRO A 25 -8.94 -10.07 -22.33
N ASP A 26 -9.01 -11.36 -22.67
CA ASP A 26 -9.32 -12.43 -21.73
C ASP A 26 -8.07 -12.81 -20.94
N PHE A 27 -8.17 -12.81 -19.61
CA PHE A 27 -7.09 -13.15 -18.69
C PHE A 27 -7.32 -14.47 -17.95
N THR A 28 -8.35 -15.25 -18.31
CA THR A 28 -8.72 -16.50 -17.62
C THR A 28 -7.56 -17.49 -17.62
N GLU A 29 -6.93 -17.74 -18.77
CA GLU A 29 -5.78 -18.65 -18.87
C GLU A 29 -4.57 -18.16 -18.04
N LEU A 30 -4.32 -16.85 -18.04
CA LEU A 30 -3.23 -16.26 -17.24
C LEU A 30 -3.49 -16.43 -15.75
N ALA A 31 -4.72 -16.20 -15.31
CA ALA A 31 -5.13 -16.36 -13.92
C ALA A 31 -5.03 -17.82 -13.46
N GLU A 32 -5.43 -18.78 -14.30
CA GLU A 32 -5.30 -20.21 -14.01
C GLU A 32 -3.83 -20.63 -13.88
N ARG A 33 -2.96 -20.18 -14.79
CA ARG A 33 -1.54 -20.54 -14.78
C ARG A 33 -0.76 -19.88 -13.65
N GLN A 34 -1.06 -18.63 -13.33
CA GLN A 34 -0.27 -17.82 -12.40
C GLN A 34 -0.90 -17.70 -11.01
N GLY A 35 -2.19 -18.00 -10.86
CA GLY A 35 -2.91 -17.97 -9.58
C GLY A 35 -2.21 -18.71 -8.44
N PRO A 36 -1.66 -19.93 -8.65
CA PRO A 36 -0.94 -20.66 -7.60
C PRO A 36 0.30 -19.95 -7.05
N THR A 37 0.85 -18.98 -7.77
CA THR A 37 2.03 -18.21 -7.35
C THR A 37 1.66 -17.13 -6.31
N VAL A 38 0.38 -16.78 -6.18
CA VAL A 38 -0.08 -15.72 -5.28
C VAL A 38 -0.34 -16.30 -3.90
N VAL A 39 0.50 -15.92 -2.93
CA VAL A 39 0.37 -16.35 -1.53
C VAL A 39 -0.01 -15.17 -0.63
N ASN A 40 -0.79 -15.45 0.42
CA ASN A 40 -1.07 -14.49 1.48
C ASN A 40 0.03 -14.59 2.54
N ILE A 41 0.73 -13.49 2.79
CA ILE A 41 1.81 -13.42 3.79
C ILE A 41 1.32 -12.55 4.95
N SER A 42 1.27 -13.13 6.14
CA SER A 42 0.97 -12.41 7.37
C SER A 42 2.07 -12.66 8.40
N THR A 43 2.43 -11.60 9.14
CA THR A 43 3.45 -11.67 10.20
C THR A 43 2.81 -11.26 11.51
N THR A 44 3.08 -12.02 12.58
CA THR A 44 2.70 -11.66 13.94
C THR A 44 3.92 -11.15 14.69
N GLN A 45 3.84 -9.94 15.26
CA GLN A 45 4.88 -9.45 16.16
C GLN A 45 4.52 -9.84 17.60
N VAL A 46 5.34 -10.70 18.19
CA VAL A 46 5.32 -10.91 19.64
C VAL A 46 5.99 -9.69 20.27
N ARG A 47 5.19 -8.73 20.74
CA ARG A 47 5.71 -7.72 21.67
C ARG A 47 6.03 -8.44 22.97
N GLU A 48 7.29 -8.82 23.18
CA GLU A 48 7.77 -9.00 24.54
C GLU A 48 7.41 -7.73 25.29
N ARG A 49 6.61 -7.88 26.35
CA ARG A 49 6.35 -6.81 27.29
C ARG A 49 7.72 -6.48 27.87
N ARG A 50 8.47 -5.56 27.24
CA ARG A 50 9.64 -4.95 27.85
C ARG A 50 9.15 -4.58 29.25
N ALA A 51 9.71 -5.24 30.26
CA ALA A 51 9.62 -4.75 31.62
C ALA A 51 9.85 -3.25 31.51
N SER A 52 8.95 -2.45 32.11
CA SER A 52 9.08 -0.99 32.17
C SER A 52 10.55 -0.63 32.26
N PRO A 53 11.07 0.32 31.46
CA PRO A 53 12.50 0.62 31.42
C PRO A 53 13.01 0.74 32.86
N GLN A 54 13.67 -0.33 33.30
CA GLN A 54 14.08 -0.47 34.68
C GLN A 54 15.34 0.35 34.73
N ILE A 55 15.27 1.51 35.41
CA ILE A 55 16.45 2.32 35.66
C ILE A 55 17.49 1.37 36.28
N PRO A 56 18.68 1.21 35.69
CA PRO A 56 19.75 0.43 36.32
C PRO A 56 19.95 0.96 37.74
N ASN A 57 20.25 0.09 38.71
CA ASN A 57 20.44 0.50 40.09
C ASN A 57 21.77 1.26 40.25
N LEU A 58 21.78 2.51 39.82
CA LEU A 58 22.91 3.43 39.90
C LEU A 58 22.94 4.11 41.27
N GLU A 59 24.15 4.33 41.77
CA GLU A 59 24.40 5.11 42.98
C GLU A 59 24.14 6.61 42.70
N GLU A 60 23.75 7.38 43.71
CA GLU A 60 23.40 8.81 43.54
C GLU A 60 24.56 9.68 43.04
N ASP A 61 25.80 9.24 43.20
CA ASP A 61 27.02 9.93 42.78
C ASP A 61 27.46 9.56 41.35
N ASP A 62 26.77 8.63 40.67
CA ASP A 62 27.07 8.26 39.29
C ASP A 62 26.75 9.44 38.34
N PRO A 63 27.67 9.83 37.43
CA PRO A 63 27.44 10.91 36.46
C PRO A 63 26.22 10.68 35.53
N LEU A 64 25.74 9.44 35.40
CA LEU A 64 24.57 9.07 34.61
C LEU A 64 23.26 9.02 35.43
N TYR A 65 23.32 9.13 36.76
CA TYR A 65 22.14 9.07 37.65
C TYR A 65 21.06 10.09 37.24
N ASP A 66 21.46 11.36 37.08
CA ASP A 66 20.55 12.45 36.73
C ASP A 66 19.97 12.31 35.31
N PHE A 67 20.75 11.76 34.38
CA PHE A 67 20.31 11.49 33.02
C PHE A 67 19.15 10.48 33.05
N PHE A 68 19.33 9.32 33.68
CA PHE A 68 18.30 8.30 33.70
C PHE A 68 17.07 8.73 34.52
N ARG A 69 17.26 9.42 35.65
CA ARG A 69 16.18 9.98 36.46
C ARG A 69 15.28 10.94 35.67
N ARG A 70 15.87 11.80 34.82
CA ARG A 70 15.14 12.85 34.09
C ARG A 70 14.53 12.36 32.78
N PHE A 71 15.17 11.39 32.12
CA PHE A 71 14.81 11.00 30.75
C PHE A 71 14.16 9.61 30.63
N ILE A 72 14.24 8.76 31.66
CA ILE A 72 13.46 7.51 31.70
C ILE A 72 12.13 7.76 32.41
N PRO A 73 10.98 7.64 31.72
CA PRO A 73 9.67 7.74 32.37
C PRO A 73 9.50 6.57 33.34
N ARG A 74 9.40 6.88 34.64
CA ARG A 74 8.99 5.87 35.64
C ARG A 74 7.54 5.50 35.36
N PRO A 75 7.20 4.20 35.31
CA PRO A 75 5.79 3.81 35.32
C PRO A 75 5.15 4.37 36.60
N PRO A 76 3.92 4.89 36.54
CA PRO A 76 3.19 5.26 37.76
C PRO A 76 3.17 4.04 38.68
N GLY A 77 3.60 4.22 39.92
CA GLY A 77 3.62 3.15 40.91
C GLY A 77 2.20 2.60 41.11
N PRO A 78 2.06 1.31 41.49
CA PRO A 78 0.76 0.80 41.91
C PRO A 78 0.34 1.55 43.17
N GLY A 79 -0.77 2.28 43.09
CA GLY A 79 -1.54 2.72 44.26
C GLY A 79 -2.40 1.59 44.77
#